data_AF-A0A955Z5D3-F1
#
_entry.id   AF-A0A955Z5D3-F1
#
_cell.length_a   1.000
_cell.length_b   1.000
_cell.length_c   1.000
_cell.angle_alpha   90.00
_cell.angle_beta   90.00
_cell.angle_gamma   90.00
#
_symmetry.space_group_name_H-M   'P 1'
#
loop_
_entity.id
_entity.type
_entity.pdbx_description
1 polymer ?
#
loop_
_entity_poly.entity_id
_entity_poly.type
_entity_poly.pdbx_seq_one_letter_code
_entity_poly.pdbx_strand_id
1 'polypeptide(L)'
;MLSARRLAPLVTAFVFLAAPRAAHADDAQDAAACNPAYEEADVLLRAGGTKLLDAKEKLLVCASPACKPWMVKECTKLLSELEARLPSVVFDAKDADGQPIVDATVSSGERALAERLDGRAIVVGPGERTFVFTTPDGRRTTVTAIVREGEKAQRVTAVFGPSEAPAAPPPPPPPPAPPAENVAPPPPVDSPAPER
;
A
#
# COMPACT_ATOMS: atom_id res chain seq x y z
N MET A 1 56.26 -67.87 53.85
CA MET A 1 55.00 -67.95 54.59
C MET A 1 54.30 -66.61 54.50
N LEU A 2 52.99 -66.60 54.15
CA LEU A 2 52.04 -65.47 54.10
C LEU A 2 52.31 -64.39 53.03
N SER A 3 51.35 -63.75 52.36
CA SER A 3 49.93 -64.01 52.06
C SER A 3 49.54 -62.96 51.01
N ALA A 4 48.63 -63.30 50.11
CA ALA A 4 48.16 -62.43 49.04
C ALA A 4 47.40 -61.18 49.55
N ARG A 5 47.44 -60.08 48.79
CA ARG A 5 46.34 -59.11 48.76
C ARG A 5 46.22 -58.48 47.36
N ARG A 6 45.27 -59.01 46.60
CA ARG A 6 44.81 -58.44 45.32
C ARG A 6 43.98 -57.19 45.63
N LEU A 7 44.29 -56.06 45.00
CA LEU A 7 43.43 -54.87 44.97
C LEU A 7 43.00 -54.67 43.51
N ALA A 8 41.72 -54.91 43.25
CA ALA A 8 41.07 -54.77 41.95
C ALA A 8 40.86 -53.28 41.61
N PRO A 9 40.91 -52.89 40.32
CA PRO A 9 40.56 -51.53 39.91
C PRO A 9 39.04 -51.38 39.95
N LEU A 10 38.55 -50.39 40.71
CA LEU A 10 37.16 -49.94 40.64
C LEU A 10 36.94 -49.27 39.28
N VAL A 11 36.24 -49.95 38.38
CA VAL A 11 35.73 -49.36 37.13
C VAL A 11 34.41 -48.69 37.47
N THR A 12 34.43 -47.38 37.69
CA THR A 12 33.23 -46.58 37.94
C THR A 12 32.50 -46.38 36.60
N ALA A 13 31.48 -47.21 36.33
CA ALA A 13 30.62 -47.07 35.17
C ALA A 13 29.73 -45.82 35.33
N PHE A 14 30.09 -44.73 34.66
CA PHE A 14 29.27 -43.53 34.56
C PHE A 14 28.18 -43.80 33.51
N VAL A 15 27.02 -44.28 33.97
CA VAL A 15 25.83 -44.42 33.11
C VAL A 15 25.30 -43.01 32.84
N PHE A 16 25.67 -42.45 31.69
CA PHE A 16 25.03 -41.26 31.14
C PHE A 16 23.60 -41.64 30.72
N LEU A 17 22.62 -41.33 31.58
CA LEU A 17 21.20 -41.32 31.20
C LEU A 17 21.00 -40.20 30.16
N ALA A 18 21.17 -40.53 28.89
CA ALA A 18 20.72 -39.69 27.80
C ALA A 18 19.18 -39.74 27.77
N ALA A 19 18.54 -38.85 28.52
CA ALA A 19 17.10 -38.63 28.38
C ALA A 19 16.84 -38.09 26.97
N PRO A 20 15.93 -38.68 26.19
CA PRO A 20 15.54 -38.10 24.92
C PRO A 20 14.85 -36.77 25.22
N ARG A 21 15.44 -35.65 24.79
CA ARG A 21 14.66 -34.42 24.62
C ARG A 21 13.62 -34.75 23.55
N ALA A 22 12.37 -34.98 23.96
CA ALA A 22 11.26 -34.85 23.05
C ALA A 22 11.31 -33.42 22.52
N ALA A 23 11.78 -33.27 21.28
CA ALA A 23 11.87 -31.99 20.62
C ALA A 23 10.44 -31.52 20.34
N HIS A 24 9.92 -30.62 21.18
CA HIS A 24 8.75 -29.78 20.87
C HIS A 24 9.09 -28.73 19.79
N ALA A 25 9.87 -29.12 18.77
CA ALA A 25 10.25 -28.24 17.69
C ALA A 25 9.03 -27.88 16.84
N ASP A 26 8.15 -28.84 16.56
CA ASP A 26 6.90 -28.59 15.82
C ASP A 26 5.98 -27.60 16.56
N ASP A 27 5.74 -27.80 17.86
CA ASP A 27 4.88 -26.88 18.63
C ASP A 27 5.47 -25.45 18.76
N ALA A 28 6.79 -25.34 18.91
CA ALA A 28 7.45 -24.04 19.04
C ALA A 28 7.53 -23.28 17.70
N GLN A 29 7.72 -23.99 16.60
CA GLN A 29 7.74 -23.41 15.25
C GLN A 29 6.33 -23.00 14.79
N ASP A 30 5.31 -23.83 15.07
CA ASP A 30 3.90 -23.50 14.83
C ASP A 30 3.46 -22.24 15.61
N ALA A 31 3.85 -22.14 16.88
CA ALA A 31 3.43 -21.03 17.74
C ALA A 31 3.99 -19.67 17.30
N ALA A 32 5.17 -19.64 16.69
CA ALA A 32 5.85 -18.38 16.36
C ALA A 32 5.23 -17.63 15.16
N ALA A 33 4.69 -18.35 14.16
CA ALA A 33 4.16 -17.75 12.94
C ALA A 33 2.68 -18.07 12.66
N CYS A 34 2.23 -19.30 12.95
CA CYS A 34 0.88 -19.73 12.57
C CYS A 34 -0.21 -19.17 13.49
N ASN A 35 -0.01 -19.26 14.82
CA ASN A 35 -0.95 -18.72 15.81
C ASN A 35 -1.23 -17.22 15.64
N PRO A 36 -0.22 -16.33 15.61
CA PRO A 36 -0.47 -14.89 15.44
C PRO A 36 -1.13 -14.59 14.08
N ALA A 37 -0.76 -15.29 13.01
CA ALA A 37 -1.41 -15.11 11.71
C ALA A 37 -2.89 -15.48 11.74
N TYR A 38 -3.28 -16.57 12.41
CA TYR A 38 -4.68 -16.95 12.57
C TYR A 38 -5.48 -15.93 13.38
N GLU A 39 -4.94 -15.47 14.50
CA GLU A 39 -5.59 -14.47 15.37
C GLU A 39 -5.73 -13.11 14.66
N GLU A 40 -4.68 -12.64 14.00
CA GLU A 40 -4.70 -11.40 13.22
C GLU A 40 -5.67 -11.48 12.04
N ALA A 41 -5.74 -12.63 11.35
CA ALA A 41 -6.70 -12.83 10.27
C ALA A 41 -8.14 -12.64 10.75
N ASP A 42 -8.53 -13.22 11.88
CA ASP A 42 -9.87 -13.06 12.45
C ASP A 42 -10.18 -11.59 12.79
N VAL A 43 -9.23 -10.88 13.41
CA VAL A 43 -9.38 -9.43 13.71
C VAL A 43 -9.57 -8.61 12.42
N LEU A 44 -8.74 -8.85 11.41
CA LEU A 44 -8.79 -8.11 10.14
C LEU A 44 -10.04 -8.42 9.32
N LEU A 45 -10.51 -9.68 9.33
CA LEU A 45 -11.76 -10.09 8.69
C LEU A 45 -12.97 -9.39 9.30
N ARG A 46 -13.01 -9.25 10.64
CA ARG A 46 -14.07 -8.52 11.36
C ARG A 46 -14.01 -7.02 11.11
N ALA A 47 -12.79 -6.46 10.99
CA ALA A 47 -12.61 -5.05 10.64
C ALA A 47 -13.15 -4.72 9.24
N GLY A 48 -13.00 -5.65 8.28
CA GLY A 48 -13.56 -5.51 6.94
C GLY A 48 -12.93 -4.38 6.12
N GLY A 49 -13.63 -3.94 5.07
CA GLY A 49 -13.21 -2.79 4.26
C GLY A 49 -11.78 -2.93 3.71
N THR A 50 -10.96 -1.89 3.92
CA THR A 50 -9.57 -1.86 3.44
C THR A 50 -8.66 -2.91 4.08
N LYS A 51 -9.05 -3.48 5.23
CA LYS A 51 -8.28 -4.51 5.96
C LYS A 51 -8.39 -5.91 5.37
N LEU A 52 -9.28 -6.11 4.40
CA LEU A 52 -9.45 -7.42 3.75
C LEU A 52 -8.23 -7.88 2.95
N LEU A 53 -7.40 -6.96 2.45
CA LEU A 53 -6.13 -7.34 1.82
C LEU A 53 -5.11 -7.83 2.85
N ASP A 54 -4.98 -7.14 3.97
CA ASP A 54 -4.13 -7.56 5.08
C ASP A 54 -4.58 -8.93 5.63
N ALA A 55 -5.90 -9.15 5.76
CA ALA A 55 -6.48 -10.43 6.16
C ALA A 55 -6.08 -11.57 5.20
N LYS A 56 -6.09 -11.31 3.89
CA LYS A 56 -5.67 -12.29 2.87
C LYS A 56 -4.23 -12.73 3.09
N GLU A 57 -3.34 -11.78 3.37
CA GLU A 57 -1.93 -12.07 3.62
C GLU A 57 -1.76 -12.97 4.86
N LYS A 58 -2.49 -12.70 5.94
CA LYS A 58 -2.46 -13.52 7.16
C LYS A 58 -3.05 -14.92 6.98
N LEU A 59 -4.15 -15.03 6.22
CA LEU A 59 -4.75 -16.32 5.89
C LEU A 59 -3.82 -17.20 5.05
N LEU A 60 -3.05 -16.60 4.12
CA LEU A 60 -2.04 -17.34 3.35
C LEU A 60 -0.93 -17.90 4.23
N VAL A 61 -0.54 -17.19 5.30
CA VAL A 61 0.45 -17.67 6.26
C VAL A 61 -0.07 -18.88 7.02
N CYS A 62 -1.28 -18.81 7.60
CA CYS A 62 -1.81 -19.93 8.40
C CYS A 62 -2.38 -21.09 7.56
N ALA A 63 -2.65 -20.87 6.27
CA ALA A 63 -2.96 -21.92 5.31
C ALA A 63 -1.72 -22.70 4.81
N SER A 64 -0.51 -22.29 5.22
CA SER A 64 0.72 -22.98 4.86
C SER A 64 0.75 -24.42 5.41
N PRO A 65 1.25 -25.42 4.65
CA PRO A 65 1.35 -26.80 5.11
C PRO A 65 2.32 -26.99 6.30
N ALA A 66 3.09 -25.96 6.65
CA ALA A 66 3.92 -25.94 7.84
C ALA A 66 3.11 -25.79 9.15
N CYS A 67 1.86 -25.35 9.08
CA CYS A 67 0.99 -25.14 10.24
C CYS A 67 0.17 -26.40 10.58
N LYS A 68 -0.42 -26.42 11.79
CA LYS A 68 -1.28 -27.51 12.25
C LYS A 68 -2.42 -27.83 11.27
N PRO A 69 -2.73 -29.13 11.01
CA PRO A 69 -3.72 -29.51 9.99
C PRO A 69 -5.10 -28.88 10.15
N TRP A 70 -5.57 -28.68 11.39
CA TRP A 70 -6.86 -28.03 11.65
C TRP A 70 -6.86 -26.56 11.24
N MET A 71 -5.74 -25.87 11.43
CA MET A 71 -5.57 -24.46 11.10
C MET A 71 -5.47 -24.29 9.59
N VAL A 72 -4.70 -25.13 8.92
CA VAL A 72 -4.62 -25.17 7.45
C VAL A 72 -6.02 -25.29 6.84
N LYS A 73 -6.82 -26.23 7.37
CA LYS A 73 -8.21 -26.43 6.92
C LYS A 73 -9.06 -25.18 7.10
N GLU A 74 -9.07 -24.57 8.28
CA GLU A 74 -9.92 -23.39 8.54
C GLU A 74 -9.44 -22.16 7.77
N CYS A 75 -8.13 -21.90 7.75
CA CYS A 75 -7.55 -20.77 7.01
C CYS A 75 -7.82 -20.88 5.50
N THR A 76 -7.75 -22.08 4.92
CA THR A 76 -8.06 -22.30 3.49
C THR A 76 -9.53 -21.99 3.18
N LYS A 77 -10.44 -22.40 4.08
CA LYS A 77 -11.87 -22.09 3.97
C LYS A 77 -12.11 -20.59 4.05
N LEU A 78 -11.59 -19.93 5.07
CA LEU A 78 -11.72 -18.47 5.25
C LEU A 78 -11.10 -17.69 4.09
N LEU A 79 -9.97 -18.15 3.54
CA LEU A 79 -9.35 -17.54 2.37
C LEU A 79 -10.27 -17.61 1.15
N SER A 80 -10.91 -18.76 0.92
CA SER A 80 -11.86 -18.93 -0.19
C SER A 80 -13.08 -18.00 -0.06
N GLU A 81 -13.62 -17.89 1.17
CA GLU A 81 -14.72 -16.96 1.47
C GLU A 81 -14.30 -15.50 1.28
N LEU A 82 -13.09 -15.14 1.72
CA LEU A 82 -12.52 -13.80 1.55
C LEU A 82 -12.28 -13.46 0.07
N GLU A 83 -11.79 -14.40 -0.74
CA GLU A 83 -11.56 -14.17 -2.17
C GLU A 83 -12.86 -13.87 -2.93
N ALA A 84 -13.99 -14.43 -2.51
CA ALA A 84 -15.29 -14.06 -3.04
C ALA A 84 -15.63 -12.58 -2.72
N ARG A 85 -15.26 -12.10 -1.52
CA ARG A 85 -15.49 -10.72 -1.04
C ARG A 85 -14.50 -9.69 -1.59
N LEU A 86 -13.30 -10.09 -1.99
CA LEU A 86 -12.30 -9.15 -2.49
C LEU A 86 -12.64 -8.64 -3.90
N PRO A 87 -12.80 -7.33 -4.13
CA PRO A 87 -13.07 -6.83 -5.47
C PRO A 87 -11.84 -6.81 -6.37
N SER A 88 -12.09 -6.64 -7.67
CA SER A 88 -11.03 -6.37 -8.64
C SER A 88 -11.44 -5.26 -9.60
N VAL A 89 -10.45 -4.46 -10.01
CA VAL A 89 -10.63 -3.32 -10.89
C VAL A 89 -9.86 -3.54 -12.18
N VAL A 90 -10.49 -3.20 -13.31
CA VAL A 90 -9.83 -3.07 -14.61
C VAL A 90 -9.69 -1.59 -14.92
N PHE A 91 -8.46 -1.16 -15.18
CA PHE A 91 -8.15 0.24 -15.46
C PHE A 91 -8.12 0.50 -16.96
N ASP A 92 -8.73 1.61 -17.37
CA ASP A 92 -8.67 2.14 -18.73
C ASP A 92 -8.31 3.63 -18.72
N ALA A 93 -7.76 4.12 -19.81
CA ALA A 93 -7.56 5.55 -20.03
C ALA A 93 -7.86 5.93 -21.47
N LYS A 94 -8.37 7.15 -21.65
CA LYS A 94 -8.67 7.73 -22.96
C LYS A 94 -8.22 9.19 -23.01
N ASP A 95 -7.87 9.67 -24.20
CA ASP A 95 -7.67 11.10 -24.45
C ASP A 95 -9.00 11.84 -24.70
N ALA A 96 -8.91 13.13 -25.03
CA ALA A 96 -10.05 13.99 -25.30
C ALA A 96 -10.85 13.57 -26.55
N ASP A 97 -10.20 12.88 -27.49
CA ASP A 97 -10.80 12.35 -28.72
C ASP A 97 -11.38 10.94 -28.52
N GLY A 98 -11.26 10.39 -27.31
CA GLY A 98 -11.74 9.06 -26.94
C GLY A 98 -10.82 7.92 -27.37
N GLN A 99 -9.61 8.21 -27.85
CA GLN A 99 -8.63 7.19 -28.22
C GLN A 99 -8.03 6.55 -26.97
N PRO A 100 -7.81 5.23 -26.98
CA PRO A 100 -7.26 4.53 -25.83
C PRO A 100 -5.79 4.92 -25.58
N ILE A 101 -5.46 5.18 -24.32
CA ILE A 101 -4.09 5.39 -23.86
C ILE A 101 -3.65 4.12 -23.12
N VAL A 102 -2.80 3.31 -23.74
CA VAL A 102 -2.38 2.02 -23.16
C VAL A 102 -1.14 2.13 -22.28
N ASP A 103 -0.25 3.09 -22.55
CA ASP A 103 1.04 3.25 -21.85
C ASP A 103 0.94 4.08 -20.55
N ALA A 104 -0.27 4.25 -20.01
CA ALA A 104 -0.45 4.90 -18.72
C ALA A 104 -0.15 3.94 -17.56
N THR A 105 0.50 4.48 -16.54
CA THR A 105 0.70 3.83 -15.23
C THR A 105 -0.41 4.20 -14.28
N VAL A 106 -0.73 3.34 -13.30
CA VAL A 106 -1.75 3.57 -12.27
C VAL A 106 -1.17 3.31 -10.90
N SER A 107 -1.40 4.24 -9.98
CA SER A 107 -1.07 4.08 -8.55
C SER A 107 -2.25 4.41 -7.66
N SER A 108 -2.19 3.97 -6.40
CA SER A 108 -3.14 4.33 -5.36
C SER A 108 -2.40 4.51 -4.04
N GLY A 109 -2.21 5.78 -3.64
CA GLY A 109 -1.25 6.13 -2.60
C GLY A 109 0.17 5.80 -3.04
N GLU A 110 0.92 5.08 -2.20
CA GLU A 110 2.30 4.66 -2.47
C GLU A 110 2.38 3.35 -3.29
N ARG A 111 1.25 2.68 -3.52
CA ARG A 111 1.21 1.39 -4.23
C ARG A 111 1.06 1.62 -5.73
N ALA A 112 2.04 1.17 -6.51
CA ALA A 112 1.89 0.98 -7.95
C ALA A 112 0.95 -0.20 -8.22
N LEU A 113 -0.08 0.02 -9.03
CA LEU A 113 -1.09 -0.98 -9.38
C LEU A 113 -0.87 -1.53 -10.79
N ALA A 114 -0.55 -0.65 -11.74
CA ALA A 114 -0.28 -1.04 -13.13
C ALA A 114 0.84 -0.19 -13.71
N GLU A 115 1.78 -0.82 -14.41
CA GLU A 115 2.80 -0.14 -15.22
C GLU A 115 2.30 0.15 -16.64
N ARG A 116 1.20 -0.52 -17.04
CA ARG A 116 0.56 -0.38 -18.34
C ARG A 116 -0.91 -0.82 -18.27
N LEU A 117 -1.76 -0.24 -19.10
CA LEU A 117 -3.19 -0.59 -19.17
C LEU A 117 -3.43 -1.73 -20.14
N ASP A 118 -3.19 -2.97 -19.69
CA ASP A 118 -3.28 -4.19 -20.49
C ASP A 118 -4.56 -5.00 -20.27
N GLY A 119 -5.55 -4.41 -19.60
CA GLY A 119 -6.87 -5.01 -19.40
C GLY A 119 -6.93 -6.09 -18.32
N ARG A 120 -5.83 -6.38 -17.59
CA ARG A 120 -5.88 -7.30 -16.45
C ARG A 120 -6.63 -6.68 -15.27
N ALA A 121 -7.46 -7.50 -14.62
CA ALA A 121 -8.10 -7.12 -13.38
C ALA A 121 -7.09 -7.19 -12.21
N ILE A 122 -7.04 -6.12 -11.41
CA ILE A 122 -6.17 -6.01 -10.25
C ILE A 122 -7.01 -6.05 -8.99
N VAL A 123 -6.67 -6.95 -8.08
CA VAL A 123 -7.34 -7.05 -6.77
C VAL A 123 -7.00 -5.83 -5.95
N VAL A 124 -8.03 -5.19 -5.41
CA VAL A 124 -7.93 -3.97 -4.61
C VAL A 124 -8.82 -4.10 -3.36
N GLY A 125 -8.56 -3.30 -2.33
CA GLY A 125 -9.42 -3.25 -1.15
C GLY A 125 -10.74 -2.54 -1.47
N PRO A 126 -11.88 -3.00 -0.91
CA PRO A 126 -13.16 -2.32 -1.07
C PRO A 126 -13.19 -0.97 -0.34
N GLY A 127 -14.16 -0.14 -0.72
CA GLY A 127 -14.38 1.21 -0.18
C GLY A 127 -14.06 2.31 -1.19
N GLU A 128 -14.05 3.56 -0.73
CA GLU A 128 -13.62 4.69 -1.54
C GLU A 128 -12.10 4.60 -1.80
N ARG A 129 -11.72 4.66 -3.08
CA ARG A 129 -10.34 4.57 -3.52
C ARG A 129 -10.04 5.66 -4.53
N THR A 130 -8.84 6.22 -4.40
CA THR A 130 -8.28 7.18 -5.33
C THR A 130 -7.21 6.50 -6.17
N PHE A 131 -7.35 6.63 -7.48
CA PHE A 131 -6.42 6.10 -8.47
C PHE A 131 -5.79 7.25 -9.24
N VAL A 132 -4.46 7.27 -9.34
CA VAL A 132 -3.71 8.27 -10.09
C VAL A 132 -3.17 7.62 -11.34
N PHE A 133 -3.61 8.11 -12.49
CA PHE A 133 -3.13 7.69 -13.80
C PHE A 133 -2.06 8.66 -14.26
N THR A 134 -0.91 8.14 -14.71
CA THR A 134 0.20 8.96 -15.24
C THR A 134 0.58 8.45 -16.62
N THR A 135 0.51 9.32 -17.62
CA THR A 135 0.97 9.05 -19.00
C THR A 135 2.48 9.23 -19.14
N PRO A 136 3.11 8.68 -20.20
CA PRO A 136 4.57 8.79 -20.41
C PRO A 136 5.09 10.22 -20.57
N ASP A 137 4.24 11.14 -21.05
CA ASP A 137 4.54 12.58 -21.17
C ASP A 137 4.42 13.35 -19.85
N GLY A 138 4.08 12.66 -18.74
CA GLY A 138 4.02 13.23 -17.40
C GLY A 138 2.68 13.82 -16.99
N ARG A 139 1.65 13.81 -17.86
CA ARG A 139 0.30 14.24 -17.46
C ARG A 139 -0.28 13.27 -16.42
N ARG A 140 -1.05 13.82 -15.48
CA ARG A 140 -1.70 13.05 -14.40
C ARG A 140 -3.18 13.36 -14.31
N THR A 141 -3.99 12.31 -14.15
CA THR A 141 -5.42 12.40 -13.85
C THR A 141 -5.73 11.54 -12.63
N THR A 142 -6.56 12.07 -11.73
CA THR A 142 -7.02 11.37 -10.54
C THR A 142 -8.47 10.93 -10.71
N VAL A 143 -8.78 9.68 -10.40
CA VAL A 143 -10.13 9.13 -10.40
C VAL A 143 -10.45 8.58 -9.02
N THR A 144 -11.50 9.09 -8.39
CA THR A 144 -12.06 8.54 -7.15
C THR A 144 -13.23 7.63 -7.51
N ALA A 145 -13.21 6.39 -7.01
CA ALA A 145 -14.30 5.44 -7.21
C ALA A 145 -14.61 4.68 -5.92
N ILE A 146 -15.89 4.33 -5.73
CA ILE A 146 -16.28 3.36 -4.71
C ILE A 146 -16.08 1.98 -5.31
N VAL A 147 -15.10 1.25 -4.76
CA VAL A 147 -14.84 -0.15 -5.10
C VAL A 147 -15.74 -1.02 -4.24
N ARG A 148 -16.73 -1.68 -4.85
CA ARG A 148 -17.74 -2.42 -4.10
C ARG A 148 -17.22 -3.80 -3.71
N GLU A 149 -17.44 -4.19 -2.46
CA GLU A 149 -17.08 -5.54 -1.99
C GLU A 149 -17.69 -6.62 -2.90
N GLY A 150 -16.87 -7.60 -3.28
CA GLY A 150 -17.24 -8.72 -4.16
C GLY A 150 -17.35 -8.41 -5.64
N GLU A 151 -17.36 -7.13 -6.05
CA GLU A 151 -17.47 -6.75 -7.46
C GLU A 151 -16.17 -7.08 -8.22
N LYS A 152 -16.28 -7.94 -9.23
CA LYS A 152 -15.14 -8.37 -10.04
C LYS A 152 -15.07 -7.55 -11.32
N ALA A 153 -13.85 -7.20 -11.71
CA ALA A 153 -13.55 -6.47 -12.92
C ALA A 153 -14.35 -5.16 -13.07
N GLN A 154 -14.57 -4.45 -11.95
CA GLN A 154 -15.16 -3.12 -11.97
C GLN A 154 -14.29 -2.20 -12.84
N ARG A 155 -14.88 -1.53 -13.82
CA ARG A 155 -14.13 -0.65 -14.73
C ARG A 155 -13.90 0.71 -14.09
N VAL A 156 -12.65 1.18 -14.11
CA VAL A 156 -12.27 2.54 -13.71
C VAL A 156 -11.53 3.19 -14.87
N THR A 157 -12.12 4.25 -15.43
CA THR A 157 -11.60 4.91 -16.63
C THR A 157 -11.16 6.34 -16.33
N ALA A 158 -9.92 6.67 -16.69
CA ALA A 158 -9.43 8.05 -16.71
C ALA A 158 -9.67 8.70 -18.09
N VAL A 159 -10.02 9.97 -18.08
CA VAL A 159 -10.07 10.80 -19.30
C VAL A 159 -9.04 11.91 -19.16
N PHE A 160 -8.14 12.01 -20.13
CA PHE A 160 -7.12 13.05 -20.20
C PHE A 160 -7.58 14.17 -21.12
N GLY A 161 -7.48 15.41 -20.63
CA GLY A 161 -7.68 16.60 -21.46
C GLY A 161 -6.61 16.74 -22.56
N PRO A 162 -6.81 17.66 -23.51
CA PRO A 162 -5.81 17.96 -24.53
C PRO A 162 -4.46 18.28 -23.89
N SER A 163 -3.39 17.74 -24.47
CA SER A 163 -2.03 18.04 -24.01
C SER A 163 -1.71 19.49 -24.35
N GLU A 164 -1.75 20.38 -23.36
CA GLU A 164 -1.23 21.73 -23.55
C GLU A 164 0.29 21.62 -23.74
N ALA A 165 0.78 22.00 -24.92
CA ALA A 165 2.22 22.08 -25.17
C ALA A 165 2.87 22.94 -24.07
N PRO A 166 4.07 22.62 -23.58
CA PRO A 166 4.70 23.38 -22.51
C PRO A 166 4.67 24.88 -22.84
N ALA A 167 3.95 25.65 -22.03
CA ALA A 167 3.93 27.09 -22.17
C ALA A 167 5.38 27.58 -22.12
N ALA A 168 5.80 28.33 -23.13
CA ALA A 168 7.08 29.01 -23.14
C ALA A 168 7.26 29.75 -21.79
N PRO A 169 8.48 29.77 -21.21
CA PRO A 169 8.71 30.45 -19.94
C PRO A 169 8.17 31.89 -20.04
N PRO A 170 7.51 32.39 -18.97
CA PRO A 170 6.96 33.74 -18.98
C PRO A 170 8.08 34.72 -19.33
N PRO A 171 7.82 35.73 -20.17
CA PRO A 171 8.81 36.76 -20.46
C PRO A 171 9.33 37.36 -19.14
N PRO A 172 10.63 37.68 -19.05
CA PRO A 172 11.21 38.24 -17.83
C PRO A 172 10.41 39.48 -17.41
N PRO A 173 10.19 39.69 -16.09
CA PRO A 173 9.43 40.82 -15.61
C PRO A 173 10.05 42.13 -16.11
N PRO A 174 9.23 43.12 -16.51
CA PRO A 174 9.75 44.43 -16.91
C PRO A 174 10.56 45.03 -15.75
N PRO A 175 11.66 45.73 -16.05
CA PRO A 175 12.50 46.34 -15.01
C PRO A 175 11.65 47.29 -14.15
N PRO A 176 11.93 47.37 -12.83
CA PRO A 176 11.18 48.23 -11.93
C PRO A 176 11.25 49.68 -12.40
N ALA A 177 10.09 50.33 -12.45
CA ALA A 177 9.99 51.75 -12.76
C ALA A 177 10.78 52.57 -11.72
N PRO A 178 11.47 53.65 -12.13
CA PRO A 178 12.20 54.51 -11.21
C PRO A 178 11.23 55.14 -10.18
N PRO A 179 11.65 55.35 -8.92
CA PRO A 179 10.82 55.97 -7.91
C PRO A 179 10.34 57.36 -8.36
N ALA A 180 9.04 57.63 -8.15
CA ALA A 180 8.47 58.95 -8.36
C ALA A 180 9.13 59.95 -7.39
N GLU A 181 9.86 60.91 -7.95
CA GLU A 181 10.44 62.03 -7.21
C GLU A 181 9.31 62.91 -6.67
N ASN A 182 9.33 63.15 -5.37
CA ASN A 182 8.28 63.81 -4.61
C ASN A 182 8.22 65.30 -5.01
N VAL A 183 7.20 65.70 -5.79
CA VAL A 183 6.96 67.12 -6.11
C VAL A 183 6.22 67.77 -4.94
N ALA A 184 6.87 68.74 -4.30
CA ALA A 184 6.33 69.52 -3.20
C ALA A 184 5.02 70.25 -3.58
N PRO A 185 4.05 70.39 -2.65
CA PRO A 185 2.80 71.07 -2.94
C PRO A 185 3.00 72.58 -3.16
N PRO A 186 2.24 73.22 -4.07
CA PRO A 186 2.32 74.66 -4.29
C PRO A 186 1.71 75.44 -3.11
N PRO A 187 2.16 76.69 -2.87
CA PRO A 187 1.64 77.51 -1.79
C PRO A 187 0.18 77.99 -2.04
N PRO A 188 -0.57 78.30 -0.97
CA PRO A 188 -1.97 78.71 -1.07
C PRO A 188 -2.10 80.11 -1.69
N VAL A 189 -3.09 80.26 -2.58
CA VAL A 189 -3.46 81.54 -3.21
C VAL A 189 -4.63 82.16 -2.45
N ASP A 190 -4.45 83.40 -2.01
CA ASP A 190 -5.44 84.23 -1.32
C ASP A 190 -6.57 84.66 -2.27
N SER A 191 -7.83 84.52 -1.85
CA SER A 191 -9.02 84.88 -2.63
C SER A 191 -9.48 86.30 -2.32
N PRO A 192 -9.68 87.20 -3.31
CA PRO A 192 -10.39 88.44 -3.07
C PRO A 192 -11.92 88.27 -3.21
N ALA A 193 -12.65 89.00 -2.36
CA ALA A 193 -14.10 89.05 -2.24
C ALA A 193 -14.79 89.69 -3.48
N PRO A 194 -16.09 89.39 -3.72
CA PRO A 194 -16.84 89.97 -4.84
C PRO A 194 -17.45 91.34 -4.49
N GLU A 195 -17.32 92.32 -5.39
CA GLU A 195 -18.16 93.52 -5.43
C GLU A 195 -19.17 93.45 -6.59
N ARG A 196 -20.45 93.64 -6.20
CA ARG A 196 -21.71 93.93 -6.92
C ARG A 196 -21.96 93.45 -8.35
#